data_AF-A0A9Q3DYN4-F1
#
_entry.id   AF-A0A9Q3DYN4-F1
#
_cell.length_a   1.000
_cell.length_b   1.000
_cell.length_c   1.000
_cell.angle_alpha   90.00
_cell.angle_beta   90.00
_cell.angle_gamma   90.00
#
_symmetry.space_group_name_H-M   'P 1'
#
loop_
_entity.id
_entity.type
_entity.pdbx_description
1 polymer ?
#
loop_
_entity_poly.entity_id
_entity_poly.type
_entity_poly.pdbx_seq_one_letter_code
_entity_poly.pdbx_strand_id
1 'polypeptide(L)'
;MSDIVTQSENPNTLPLVPLEEILTLRNTPPGKKKIGKTIIHMSDFSMKYVVASLARLGILQWAPYLNEASDTLYNEACRISAIQTFCQIAISGAYEYMNINLMYLENIQLLTNVYNHFVHWYVAQ
;
A
#
# COMPACT_ATOMS: atom_id res chain seq x y z
N MET A 1 -8.87 34.22 -5.60
CA MET A 1 -8.28 32.90 -5.29
C MET A 1 -9.45 31.94 -5.09
N SER A 2 -10.37 31.77 -6.05
CA SER A 2 -10.24 31.06 -7.34
C SER A 2 -9.69 29.64 -7.17
N ASP A 3 -10.64 28.71 -7.06
CA ASP A 3 -10.68 27.37 -7.66
C ASP A 3 -9.64 26.35 -7.18
N ILE A 4 -9.91 25.77 -6.00
CA ILE A 4 -9.42 24.42 -5.71
C ILE A 4 -10.29 23.46 -6.52
N VAL A 5 -9.71 23.05 -7.65
CA VAL A 5 -10.20 22.03 -8.56
C VAL A 5 -10.73 20.83 -7.78
N THR A 6 -12.05 20.67 -7.82
CA THR A 6 -12.74 19.41 -7.57
C THR A 6 -12.32 18.44 -8.67
N GLN A 7 -11.18 17.77 -8.51
CA GLN A 7 -10.86 16.61 -9.34
C GLN A 7 -11.67 15.43 -8.79
N SER A 8 -12.92 15.44 -9.27
CA SER A 8 -13.84 14.31 -9.36
C SER A 8 -13.08 13.01 -9.57
N GLU A 9 -13.42 12.02 -8.74
CA GLU A 9 -13.15 10.60 -8.95
C GLU A 9 -13.70 10.19 -10.33
N ASN A 10 -12.89 10.36 -11.37
CA ASN A 10 -13.19 9.80 -12.67
C ASN A 10 -12.76 8.33 -12.64
N PRO A 11 -13.67 7.35 -12.78
CA PRO A 11 -13.32 5.94 -12.79
C PRO A 11 -12.43 5.54 -13.99
N ASN A 12 -12.20 6.46 -14.94
CA ASN A 12 -11.39 6.27 -16.14
C ASN A 12 -10.00 6.95 -16.08
N THR A 13 -9.48 7.32 -14.90
CA THR A 13 -8.11 7.85 -14.80
C THR A 13 -7.13 6.75 -15.24
N LEU A 14 -6.48 6.96 -16.39
CA LEU A 14 -5.46 6.07 -16.90
C LEU A 14 -4.36 5.90 -15.83
N PRO A 15 -3.80 4.68 -15.66
CA PRO A 15 -2.66 4.47 -14.77
C PRO A 15 -1.54 5.45 -15.12
N LEU A 16 -0.92 6.06 -14.11
CA LEU A 16 0.21 6.99 -14.33
C LEU A 16 1.43 6.27 -14.90
N VAL A 17 1.55 4.97 -14.61
CA VAL A 17 2.64 4.10 -15.06
C VAL A 17 2.04 2.77 -15.55
N PRO A 18 2.59 2.14 -16.61
CA PRO A 18 2.14 0.83 -17.07
C PRO A 18 2.31 -0.27 -16.01
N LEU A 19 1.38 -1.23 -15.97
CA LEU A 19 1.38 -2.30 -14.95
C LEU A 19 2.61 -3.21 -15.06
N GLU A 20 3.08 -3.44 -16.28
CA GLU A 20 4.22 -4.28 -16.63
C GLU A 20 5.56 -3.71 -16.14
N GLU A 21 5.62 -2.40 -15.88
CA GLU A 21 6.81 -1.73 -15.35
C GLU A 21 6.90 -1.83 -13.82
N ILE A 22 5.82 -2.23 -13.15
CA ILE A 22 5.79 -2.37 -11.69
C ILE A 22 6.60 -3.57 -11.27
N LEU A 23 7.67 -3.31 -10.53
CA LEU A 23 8.60 -4.32 -10.02
C LEU A 23 8.09 -4.95 -8.73
N THR A 24 7.18 -4.26 -8.04
CA THR A 24 6.55 -4.72 -6.80
C THR A 24 5.78 -6.02 -7.01
N LEU A 25 6.11 -7.06 -6.24
CA LEU A 25 5.46 -8.38 -6.30
C LEU A 25 5.60 -9.16 -7.63
N ARG A 26 6.42 -8.66 -8.58
CA ARG A 26 6.58 -9.23 -9.93
C ARG A 26 7.02 -10.70 -9.96
N ASN A 27 7.76 -11.15 -8.94
CA ASN A 27 8.25 -12.53 -8.83
C ASN A 27 7.48 -13.35 -7.78
N THR A 28 6.31 -12.90 -7.35
CA THR A 28 5.67 -13.45 -6.15
C THR A 28 4.37 -14.17 -6.52
N PRO A 29 4.37 -15.50 -6.71
CA PRO A 29 3.18 -16.25 -7.14
C PRO A 29 2.04 -16.13 -6.13
N PRO A 30 0.77 -16.13 -6.54
CA PRO A 30 -0.36 -15.97 -5.63
C PRO A 30 -0.45 -17.06 -4.55
N GLY A 31 -1.12 -16.75 -3.42
CA GLY A 31 -1.37 -17.70 -2.33
C GLY A 31 -0.67 -17.37 -1.00
N LYS A 32 -0.42 -18.41 -0.19
CA LYS A 32 0.22 -18.29 1.14
C LYS A 32 1.70 -17.95 1.00
N LYS A 33 2.10 -16.77 1.44
CA LYS A 33 3.50 -16.31 1.38
C LYS A 33 4.06 -16.12 2.76
N LYS A 34 5.29 -16.61 2.98
CA LYS A 34 6.05 -16.34 4.18
C LYS A 34 6.77 -15.00 4.02
N ILE A 35 6.35 -13.99 4.77
CA ILE A 35 7.05 -12.71 4.94
C ILE A 35 7.65 -12.72 6.35
N GLY A 36 8.98 -12.83 6.43
CA GLY A 36 9.67 -13.04 7.70
C GLY A 36 9.22 -14.32 8.41
N LYS A 37 8.60 -14.18 9.59
CA LYS A 37 8.02 -15.30 10.37
C LYS A 37 6.52 -15.51 10.12
N THR A 38 5.87 -14.64 9.35
CA THR A 38 4.41 -14.61 9.19
C THR A 38 4.01 -15.14 7.83
N ILE A 39 2.97 -15.97 7.78
CA ILE A 39 2.36 -16.41 6.52
C ILE A 39 1.18 -15.49 6.23
N ILE A 40 1.26 -14.72 5.14
CA ILE A 40 0.16 -13.88 4.65
C ILE A 40 -0.52 -14.62 3.50
N HIS A 41 -1.81 -14.87 3.65
CA HIS A 41 -2.66 -15.30 2.54
C HIS A 41 -3.14 -14.05 1.79
N MET A 42 -2.72 -13.90 0.54
CA MET A 42 -3.15 -12.81 -0.32
C MET A 42 -3.77 -13.41 -1.58
N SER A 43 -5.02 -13.04 -1.87
CA SER A 43 -5.71 -13.50 -3.08
C SER A 43 -5.10 -12.87 -4.34
N ASP A 44 -5.28 -13.52 -5.49
CA ASP A 44 -4.91 -12.98 -6.81
C ASP A 44 -5.53 -11.61 -7.05
N PHE A 45 -6.77 -11.41 -6.58
CA PHE A 45 -7.47 -10.14 -6.69
C PHE A 45 -6.78 -9.05 -5.87
N SER A 46 -6.44 -9.34 -4.61
CA SER A 46 -5.71 -8.41 -3.74
C SER A 46 -4.35 -8.03 -4.33
N MET A 47 -3.64 -8.99 -4.92
CA MET A 47 -2.35 -8.74 -5.58
C MET A 47 -2.52 -7.83 -6.81
N LYS A 48 -3.50 -8.11 -7.68
CA LYS A 48 -3.84 -7.24 -8.83
C LYS A 48 -4.24 -5.84 -8.38
N TYR A 49 -4.98 -5.74 -7.29
CA TYR A 49 -5.38 -4.46 -6.69
C TYR A 49 -4.16 -3.66 -6.24
N VAL A 50 -3.21 -4.26 -5.52
CA VAL A 50 -1.96 -3.59 -5.10
C VAL A 50 -1.20 -3.07 -6.32
N VAL A 51 -0.99 -3.90 -7.33
CA VAL A 51 -0.25 -3.50 -8.55
C VAL A 51 -0.98 -2.36 -9.26
N ALA A 52 -2.31 -2.43 -9.41
CA ALA A 52 -3.08 -1.35 -10.02
C ALA A 52 -3.04 -0.04 -9.21
N SER A 53 -3.08 -0.12 -7.88
CA SER A 53 -2.95 1.05 -7.01
C SER A 53 -1.58 1.72 -7.14
N LEU A 54 -0.51 0.93 -7.20
CA LEU A 54 0.85 1.45 -7.41
C LEU A 54 0.98 2.11 -8.80
N ALA A 55 0.39 1.52 -9.84
CA ALA A 55 0.35 2.08 -11.19
C ALA A 55 -0.34 3.45 -11.22
N ARG A 56 -1.47 3.57 -10.52
CA ARG A 56 -2.24 4.82 -10.39
C ARG A 56 -1.49 5.88 -9.59
N LEU A 57 -0.60 5.50 -8.69
CA LEU A 57 0.22 6.41 -7.89
C LEU A 57 1.58 6.71 -8.53
N GLY A 58 1.90 6.09 -9.66
CA GLY A 58 3.20 6.25 -10.33
C GLY A 58 4.37 5.60 -9.59
N ILE A 59 4.10 4.63 -8.71
CA ILE A 59 5.11 3.93 -7.91
C ILE A 59 5.52 2.65 -8.64
N LEU A 60 6.70 2.66 -9.24
CA LEU A 60 7.28 1.50 -9.93
C LEU A 60 7.69 0.39 -8.95
N GLN A 61 8.33 0.79 -7.85
CA GLN A 61 8.83 -0.10 -6.83
C GLN A 61 8.36 0.40 -5.48
N TRP A 62 7.63 -0.43 -4.75
CA TRP A 62 7.17 -0.10 -3.42
C TRP A 62 8.26 -0.47 -2.42
N ALA A 63 9.28 0.37 -2.36
CA ALA A 63 10.46 0.22 -1.51
C ALA A 63 10.85 1.59 -0.94
N PRO A 64 10.42 1.93 0.29
CA PRO A 64 10.77 3.20 0.92
C PRO A 64 12.28 3.30 1.17
N TYR A 65 12.83 4.51 1.05
CA TYR A 65 14.23 4.81 1.34
C TYR A 65 14.44 4.90 2.86
N LEU A 66 15.06 3.86 3.43
CA LEU A 66 15.27 3.73 4.88
C LEU A 66 16.35 4.68 5.44
N ASN A 67 17.23 5.18 4.57
CA ASN A 67 18.27 6.15 4.90
C ASN A 67 17.78 7.61 4.83
N GLU A 68 16.56 7.84 4.36
CA GLU A 68 15.93 9.15 4.30
C GLU A 68 14.92 9.34 5.43
N ALA A 69 14.54 10.60 5.68
CA ALA A 69 13.47 10.91 6.60
C ALA A 69 12.13 10.31 6.12
N SER A 70 11.25 9.98 7.07
CA SER A 70 9.97 9.34 6.76
C SER A 70 8.93 10.28 6.11
N ASP A 71 9.26 11.56 6.00
CA ASP A 71 8.45 12.64 5.41
C ASP A 71 8.97 13.10 4.04
N THR A 72 9.97 12.42 3.46
CA THR A 72 10.31 12.67 2.05
C THR A 72 9.16 12.24 1.14
N LEU A 73 8.92 13.00 0.06
CA LEU A 73 7.77 12.80 -0.84
C LEU A 73 7.59 11.33 -1.28
N TYR A 74 8.68 10.66 -1.63
CA TYR A 74 8.64 9.27 -2.06
C TYR A 74 8.33 8.30 -0.91
N ASN A 75 8.90 8.52 0.28
CA ASN A 75 8.56 7.75 1.48
C ASN A 75 7.10 7.95 1.90
N GLU A 76 6.57 9.17 1.76
CA GLU A 76 5.16 9.46 1.95
C GLU A 76 4.27 8.74 0.94
N ALA A 77 4.64 8.74 -0.35
CA ALA A 77 3.91 8.00 -1.39
C ALA A 77 3.90 6.48 -1.10
N CYS A 78 5.04 5.91 -0.67
CA CYS A 78 5.13 4.53 -0.23
C CYS A 78 4.23 4.25 0.99
N ARG A 79 4.15 5.17 1.94
CA ARG A 79 3.28 5.04 3.12
C ARG A 79 1.80 5.15 2.77
N ILE A 80 1.42 6.12 1.94
CA ILE A 80 0.03 6.33 1.54
C ILE A 80 -0.47 5.11 0.76
N SER A 81 0.31 4.63 -0.22
CA SER A 81 -0.02 3.42 -0.98
C SER A 81 -0.15 2.18 -0.08
N ALA A 82 0.72 2.05 0.93
CA ALA A 82 0.64 0.99 1.93
C ALA A 82 -0.67 0.98 2.70
N ILE A 83 -1.00 2.13 3.27
CA ILE A 83 -2.16 2.29 4.14
C ILE A 83 -3.43 2.10 3.32
N GLN A 84 -3.51 2.70 2.14
CA GLN A 84 -4.67 2.57 1.25
C GLN A 84 -4.90 1.12 0.84
N THR A 85 -3.86 0.43 0.37
CA THR A 85 -3.99 -0.98 -0.06
C THR A 85 -4.30 -1.90 1.11
N PHE A 86 -3.68 -1.70 2.27
CA PHE A 86 -3.99 -2.44 3.49
C PHE A 86 -5.46 -2.30 3.89
N CYS A 87 -5.99 -1.08 3.99
CA CYS A 87 -7.37 -0.84 4.37
C CYS A 87 -8.35 -1.48 3.39
N GLN A 88 -8.10 -1.36 2.09
CA GLN A 88 -8.99 -1.90 1.06
C GLN A 88 -9.02 -3.43 1.05
N ILE A 89 -7.87 -4.08 1.24
CA ILE A 89 -7.77 -5.54 1.37
C ILE A 89 -8.37 -6.02 2.70
N ALA A 90 -8.21 -5.25 3.77
CA ALA A 90 -8.79 -5.53 5.07
C ALA A 90 -10.34 -5.48 5.03
N ILE A 91 -10.91 -4.45 4.41
CA ILE A 91 -12.35 -4.29 4.22
C ILE A 91 -12.92 -5.39 3.33
N SER A 92 -12.15 -5.90 2.36
CA SER A 92 -12.58 -7.02 1.52
C SER A 92 -12.63 -8.38 2.24
N GLY A 93 -12.38 -8.42 3.56
CA GLY A 93 -12.37 -9.64 4.36
C GLY A 93 -11.13 -10.52 4.19
N ALA A 94 -10.12 -10.08 3.41
CA ALA A 94 -8.97 -10.92 3.10
C ALA A 94 -8.11 -11.23 4.34
N TYR A 95 -8.25 -10.47 5.43
CA TYR A 95 -7.56 -10.66 6.70
C TYR A 95 -8.47 -11.14 7.83
N GLU A 96 -9.68 -11.66 7.55
CA GLU A 96 -10.58 -12.19 8.58
C GLU A 96 -9.91 -13.23 9.49
N TYR A 97 -9.05 -14.09 8.93
CA TYR A 97 -8.28 -15.08 9.67
C TYR A 97 -7.29 -14.49 10.69
N MET A 98 -6.97 -13.20 10.58
CA MET A 98 -6.11 -12.47 11.52
C MET A 98 -6.91 -11.77 12.64
N ASN A 99 -8.24 -11.88 12.64
CA ASN A 99 -9.13 -11.23 13.61
C ASN A 99 -8.87 -9.72 13.74
N ILE A 100 -8.70 -9.05 12.60
CA ILE A 100 -8.43 -7.61 12.56
C ILE A 100 -9.64 -6.81 13.08
N ASN A 101 -9.38 -5.80 13.90
CA ASN A 101 -10.42 -4.87 14.33
C ASN A 101 -10.57 -3.74 13.30
N LEU A 102 -11.62 -3.84 12.49
CA LEU A 102 -11.89 -2.90 11.39
C LEU A 102 -12.16 -1.46 11.85
N MET A 103 -12.53 -1.24 13.13
CA MET A 103 -12.77 0.11 13.66
C MET A 103 -11.52 1.01 13.60
N TYR A 104 -10.32 0.43 13.54
CA TYR A 104 -9.09 1.20 13.46
C TYR A 104 -8.65 1.56 12.04
N LEU A 105 -9.33 1.07 11.00
CA LEU A 105 -8.97 1.35 9.61
C LEU A 105 -9.19 2.82 9.21
N GLU A 106 -10.08 3.52 9.91
CA GLU A 106 -10.33 4.96 9.71
C GLU A 106 -9.36 5.83 10.52
N ASN A 107 -8.62 5.25 11.47
CA ASN A 107 -7.64 5.98 12.27
C ASN A 107 -6.31 6.12 11.51
N ILE A 108 -6.28 7.04 10.55
CA ILE A 108 -5.11 7.29 9.68
C ILE A 108 -3.85 7.62 10.48
N GLN A 109 -3.98 8.32 11.61
CA GLN A 109 -2.83 8.66 12.44
C GLN A 109 -2.22 7.43 13.10
N LEU A 110 -3.05 6.51 13.61
CA LEU A 110 -2.59 5.21 14.12
C LEU A 110 -1.89 4.42 13.01
N LEU A 111 -2.51 4.30 11.84
CA LEU A 111 -1.94 3.54 10.71
C LEU A 111 -0.61 4.13 10.23
N THR A 112 -0.51 5.46 10.19
CA THR A 112 0.73 6.19 9.87
C THR A 112 1.83 5.87 10.87
N ASN A 113 1.53 5.93 12.17
CA ASN A 113 2.48 5.63 13.23
C ASN A 113 2.95 4.17 13.19
N VAL A 114 2.02 3.22 13.00
CA VAL A 114 2.33 1.79 12.87
C VAL A 114 3.22 1.53 11.66
N TYR A 115 2.90 2.12 10.50
CA TYR A 115 3.71 1.99 9.30
C TYR A 115 5.12 2.55 9.51
N ASN A 116 5.23 3.78 10.01
CA ASN A 116 6.53 4.43 10.23
C ASN A 116 7.39 3.62 11.20
N HIS A 117 6.81 3.14 12.30
CA HIS A 117 7.51 2.28 13.25
C HIS A 117 7.95 0.95 12.61
N PHE A 118 7.06 0.28 11.87
CA PHE A 118 7.43 -0.97 11.20
C PHE A 118 8.56 -0.77 10.18
N VAL A 119 8.43 0.20 9.28
CA VAL A 119 9.38 0.41 8.18
C VAL A 119 10.70 1.01 8.66
N HIS A 120 10.66 2.12 9.38
CA HIS A 120 11.88 2.87 9.71
C HIS A 120 12.54 2.43 11.01
N TRP A 121 11.84 1.69 11.88
CA TRP A 121 12.43 1.21 13.13
C TRP A 121 12.63 -0.31 13.18
N TYR A 122 11.68 -1.11 12.67
CA TYR A 122 11.82 -2.58 12.69
C TYR A 122 12.52 -3.14 11.45
N VAL A 123 12.21 -2.66 10.24
CA VAL A 123 12.79 -3.18 8.98
C VAL A 123 14.17 -2.58 8.69
N ALA A 124 14.47 -1.37 9.17
CA ALA A 124 15.77 -0.71 8.98
C ALA A 124 16.91 -1.26 9.86
N GLN A 125 16.69 -2.34 10.62
CA GLN A 125 17.68 -3.02 11.45
C GLN A 125 18.45 -4.10 10.69
#